data_AF-A0A397BKZ1-F1
#
_entry.id   AF-A0A397BKZ1-F1
#
_cell.length_a   1.000
_cell.length_b   1.000
_cell.length_c   1.000
_cell.angle_alpha   90.00
_cell.angle_beta   90.00
_cell.angle_gamma   90.00
#
_symmetry.space_group_name_H-M   'P 1'
#
loop_
_entity.id
_entity.type
_entity.pdbx_description
1 polymer ?
#
loop_
_entity_poly.entity_id
_entity_poly.type
_entity_poly.pdbx_seq_one_letter_code
_entity_poly.pdbx_strand_id
1 'polypeptide(L)'
;MVAASRRRNSDVPSVVETFHATSTNIRALNIHSDHTFVNEDANATAVWVTVTSTSTRMTDVVSFSERSTNGQDSLTIMASSYPGDGFNDIEYLIDVFVPSQSIQSVAFGGSGSLVVTPRSLVSTVAESAIIPASVSISSSGSGDVYVQDTAVELHSLALSAMGSGELQWDVPVTHVATSVDVRNSGSGGVSMFSSSSLLAGTLVVKNYGSGDIVVTSANVTVSLNVATTIAGSGDVSYDSTGLGYCRHLDMNGLGSGDAHMSSIACESTKVYSAGSGDVYVTSTHDLKVNRMGSATVYVTRPAPPGASGKFELTGHPSINDIPSKEAVPPHEMGSGGLEYGFDHGGGGIGILGLVVVLLLVLRTS
;
A
#
# COMPACT_ATOMS: atom_id res chain seq x y z
N MET A 1 9.33 26.78 -31.76
CA MET A 1 10.46 26.64 -30.82
C MET A 1 10.56 25.16 -30.48
N VAL A 2 11.60 24.50 -31.00
CA VAL A 2 11.82 23.07 -30.81
C VAL A 2 12.52 22.91 -29.46
N ALA A 3 11.86 22.23 -28.51
CA ALA A 3 12.46 21.89 -27.23
C ALA A 3 13.60 20.90 -27.48
N ALA A 4 14.81 21.30 -27.09
CA ALA A 4 16.00 20.47 -27.18
C ALA A 4 15.87 19.29 -26.20
N SER A 5 15.69 18.10 -26.76
CA SER A 5 15.96 16.82 -26.09
C SER A 5 17.43 16.82 -25.66
N ARG A 6 17.69 17.01 -24.36
CA ARG A 6 18.98 16.65 -23.76
C ARG A 6 19.05 15.13 -23.74
N ARG A 7 19.66 14.55 -24.79
CA ARG A 7 20.27 13.22 -24.66
C ARG A 7 21.37 13.33 -23.59
N ARG A 8 21.15 12.74 -22.42
CA ARG A 8 22.22 12.55 -21.42
C ARG A 8 23.28 11.66 -22.07
N ASN A 9 24.51 12.15 -22.03
CA ASN A 9 25.69 11.53 -22.61
C ASN A 9 25.99 10.23 -21.83
N SER A 10 26.13 9.10 -22.52
CA SER A 10 26.40 7.77 -21.95
C SER A 10 27.86 7.59 -21.46
N ASP A 11 28.52 8.67 -21.04
CA ASP A 11 29.96 8.75 -20.77
C ASP A 11 30.28 9.23 -19.34
N VAL A 12 29.34 9.11 -18.40
CA VAL A 12 29.70 9.25 -16.98
C VAL A 12 30.30 7.90 -16.54
N PRO A 13 31.57 7.84 -16.11
CA PRO A 13 32.14 6.61 -15.61
C PRO A 13 31.29 6.10 -14.44
N SER A 14 30.72 4.91 -14.58
CA SER A 14 29.94 4.26 -13.53
C SER A 14 30.69 3.06 -12.99
N VAL A 15 30.62 2.88 -11.69
CA VAL A 15 31.05 1.67 -10.96
C VAL A 15 29.84 0.79 -10.77
N VAL A 16 30.02 -0.52 -10.94
CA VAL A 16 28.98 -1.52 -10.69
C VAL A 16 29.50 -2.52 -9.68
N GLU A 17 28.77 -2.71 -8.59
CA GLU A 17 28.99 -3.79 -7.63
C GLU A 17 27.82 -4.77 -7.68
N THR A 18 28.11 -6.06 -7.53
CA THR A 18 27.09 -7.12 -7.54
C THR A 18 27.14 -7.92 -6.25
N PHE A 19 25.99 -8.05 -5.61
CA PHE A 19 25.77 -8.94 -4.48
C PHE A 19 24.94 -10.14 -4.92
N HIS A 20 25.32 -11.34 -4.49
CA HIS A 20 24.53 -12.55 -4.68
C HIS A 20 24.09 -13.06 -3.32
N ALA A 21 22.78 -13.25 -3.13
CA ALA A 21 22.29 -13.85 -1.91
C ALA A 21 22.74 -15.32 -1.81
N THR A 22 23.06 -15.71 -0.59
CA THR A 22 23.41 -17.08 -0.23
C THR A 22 22.16 -17.94 -0.07
N SER A 23 21.06 -17.37 0.41
CA SER A 23 19.76 -18.05 0.48
C SER A 23 19.03 -18.04 -0.87
N THR A 24 18.49 -19.19 -1.25
CA THR A 24 17.57 -19.37 -2.38
C THR A 24 16.10 -19.18 -1.98
N ASN A 25 15.82 -18.90 -0.70
CA ASN A 25 14.47 -18.80 -0.15
C ASN A 25 14.16 -17.41 0.43
N ILE A 26 14.81 -16.36 -0.07
CA ILE A 26 14.43 -14.99 0.27
C ILE A 26 13.03 -14.71 -0.26
N ARG A 27 12.12 -14.37 0.65
CA ARG A 27 10.72 -14.00 0.36
C ARG A 27 10.38 -12.60 0.86
N ALA A 28 11.28 -11.96 1.60
CA ALA A 28 11.08 -10.63 2.16
C ALA A 28 12.25 -9.72 1.81
N LEU A 29 11.94 -8.48 1.43
CA LEU A 29 12.92 -7.42 1.17
C LEU A 29 12.69 -6.28 2.15
N ASN A 30 13.74 -5.85 2.86
CA ASN A 30 13.73 -4.64 3.69
C ASN A 30 14.69 -3.64 3.07
N ILE A 31 14.18 -2.55 2.52
CA ILE A 31 14.93 -1.62 1.67
C ILE A 31 14.91 -0.24 2.31
N HIS A 32 16.09 0.30 2.59
CA HIS A 32 16.29 1.63 3.19
C HIS A 32 17.14 2.54 2.28
N SER A 33 17.17 2.23 1.00
CA SER A 33 17.99 2.92 0.00
C SER A 33 17.11 3.43 -1.13
N ASP A 34 17.37 4.67 -1.56
CA ASP A 34 16.59 5.32 -2.61
C ASP A 34 16.93 4.72 -3.99
N HIS A 35 16.16 5.11 -5.01
CA HIS A 35 16.36 4.69 -6.41
C HIS A 35 16.52 3.17 -6.55
N THR A 36 15.64 2.43 -5.88
CA THR A 36 15.68 0.96 -5.88
C THR A 36 14.56 0.38 -6.74
N PHE A 37 14.91 -0.60 -7.56
CA PHE A 37 13.98 -1.33 -8.43
C PHE A 37 14.05 -2.82 -8.11
N VAL A 38 12.91 -3.43 -7.80
CA VAL A 38 12.76 -4.86 -7.64
C VAL A 38 12.29 -5.43 -8.97
N ASN A 39 13.16 -6.19 -9.61
CA ASN A 39 13.00 -6.70 -10.96
C ASN A 39 12.88 -8.22 -10.94
N GLU A 40 11.96 -8.75 -11.74
CA GLU A 40 11.95 -10.17 -12.03
C GLU A 40 13.14 -10.56 -12.92
N ASP A 41 13.85 -11.62 -12.52
CA ASP A 41 14.74 -12.39 -13.39
C ASP A 41 14.21 -13.83 -13.46
N ALA A 42 13.60 -14.16 -14.59
CA ALA A 42 12.99 -15.47 -14.82
C ALA A 42 13.98 -16.65 -14.75
N ASN A 43 15.28 -16.39 -14.85
CA ASN A 43 16.31 -17.42 -14.76
C ASN A 43 16.98 -17.47 -13.38
N ALA A 44 16.69 -16.52 -12.50
CA ALA A 44 17.27 -16.47 -11.17
C ALA A 44 16.72 -17.59 -10.28
N THR A 45 17.63 -18.27 -9.58
CA THR A 45 17.30 -19.26 -8.54
C THR A 45 17.45 -18.71 -7.12
N ALA A 46 18.02 -17.51 -6.99
CA ALA A 46 18.24 -16.79 -5.76
C ALA A 46 18.20 -15.28 -6.05
N VAL A 47 18.01 -14.46 -5.02
CA VAL A 47 18.05 -13.00 -5.16
C VAL A 47 19.49 -12.56 -5.43
N TRP A 48 19.66 -11.57 -6.31
CA TRP A 48 20.93 -10.89 -6.52
C TRP A 48 20.69 -9.41 -6.74
N VAL A 49 21.68 -8.57 -6.44
CA VAL A 49 21.54 -7.12 -6.45
C VAL A 49 22.70 -6.49 -7.20
N THR A 50 22.42 -5.47 -8.00
CA THR A 50 23.47 -4.60 -8.56
C THR A 50 23.32 -3.18 -8.05
N VAL A 51 24.44 -2.59 -7.65
CA VAL A 51 24.54 -1.17 -7.32
C VAL A 51 25.35 -0.50 -8.42
N THR A 52 24.69 0.33 -9.22
CA THR A 52 25.35 1.15 -10.25
C THR A 52 25.47 2.57 -9.73
N SER A 53 26.66 3.15 -9.75
CA SER A 53 26.86 4.52 -9.24
C SER A 53 27.97 5.27 -9.98
N THR A 54 27.91 6.59 -9.96
CA THR A 54 28.99 7.47 -10.44
C THR A 54 30.21 7.51 -9.51
N SER A 55 30.17 6.83 -8.36
CA SER A 55 31.25 6.84 -7.36
C SER A 55 31.35 5.53 -6.58
N THR A 56 32.58 5.03 -6.37
CA THR A 56 32.85 3.86 -5.50
C THR A 56 32.42 4.09 -4.06
N ARG A 57 32.37 5.36 -3.61
CA ARG A 57 31.92 5.69 -2.25
C ARG A 57 30.50 5.20 -1.96
N MET A 58 29.65 5.12 -2.99
CA MET A 58 28.30 4.57 -2.87
C MET A 58 28.34 3.07 -2.66
N THR A 59 29.07 2.37 -3.52
CA THR A 59 29.17 0.90 -3.47
C THR A 59 29.81 0.45 -2.15
N ASP A 60 30.78 1.21 -1.62
CA ASP A 60 31.42 0.94 -0.33
C ASP A 60 30.49 1.07 0.89
N VAL A 61 29.43 1.89 0.80
CA VAL A 61 28.51 2.13 1.94
C VAL A 61 27.23 1.32 1.86
N VAL A 62 26.78 0.90 0.68
CA VAL A 62 25.59 0.02 0.58
C VAL A 62 25.95 -1.34 1.17
N SER A 63 25.06 -1.86 2.01
CA SER A 63 25.25 -3.12 2.71
C SER A 63 24.06 -4.04 2.57
N PHE A 64 24.37 -5.34 2.59
CA PHE A 64 23.43 -6.43 2.40
C PHE A 64 23.47 -7.35 3.61
N SER A 65 22.32 -7.65 4.19
CA SER A 65 22.21 -8.56 5.32
C SER A 65 21.08 -9.56 5.09
N GLU A 66 21.41 -10.84 5.09
CA GLU A 66 20.42 -11.91 5.04
C GLU A 66 20.03 -12.36 6.45
N ARG A 67 18.74 -12.53 6.70
CA ARG A 67 18.23 -13.03 7.98
C ARG A 67 17.11 -14.03 7.78
N SER A 68 17.25 -15.18 8.44
CA SER A 68 16.21 -16.20 8.51
C SER A 68 15.40 -16.04 9.79
N THR A 69 14.09 -15.87 9.66
CA THR A 69 13.15 -15.81 10.79
C THR A 69 11.98 -16.74 10.51
N ASN A 70 11.74 -17.71 11.40
CA ASN A 70 10.60 -18.64 11.30
C ASN A 70 10.48 -19.36 9.94
N GLY A 71 11.60 -19.67 9.28
CA GLY A 71 11.62 -20.38 7.99
C GLY A 71 11.38 -19.49 6.76
N GLN A 72 11.28 -18.17 6.95
CA GLN A 72 11.27 -17.18 5.88
C GLN A 72 12.59 -16.40 5.90
N ASP A 73 13.26 -16.34 4.76
CA ASP A 73 14.49 -15.57 4.64
C ASP A 73 14.18 -14.16 4.10
N SER A 74 14.91 -13.20 4.63
CA SER A 74 14.79 -11.78 4.31
C SER A 74 16.14 -11.21 3.90
N LEU A 75 16.14 -10.28 2.95
CA LEU A 75 17.30 -9.49 2.57
C LEU A 75 17.06 -8.04 2.99
N THR A 76 17.98 -7.50 3.77
CA THR A 76 18.00 -6.08 4.11
C THR A 76 19.06 -5.35 3.29
N ILE A 77 18.67 -4.23 2.69
CA ILE A 77 19.53 -3.31 1.92
C ILE A 77 19.50 -1.95 2.62
N MET A 78 20.66 -1.50 3.11
CA MET A 78 20.79 -0.25 3.86
C MET A 78 22.23 0.30 3.82
N ALA A 79 22.45 1.52 4.29
CA ALA A 79 23.80 2.05 4.46
C ALA A 79 24.50 1.46 5.70
N SER A 80 25.75 1.01 5.55
CA SER A 80 26.61 0.51 6.63
C SER A 80 27.21 1.60 7.52
N SER A 81 27.22 2.84 7.05
CA SER A 81 27.73 4.03 7.76
C SER A 81 26.88 5.24 7.41
N TYR A 82 26.80 6.24 8.31
CA TYR A 82 26.10 7.48 8.00
C TYR A 82 26.78 8.14 6.79
N PRO A 83 26.05 8.38 5.69
CA PRO A 83 26.60 9.16 4.59
C PRO A 83 26.81 10.58 5.12
N GLY A 84 28.05 10.93 5.47
CA GLY A 84 28.40 12.29 5.85
C GLY A 84 28.12 13.28 4.69
N ASP A 85 28.41 14.56 4.92
CA ASP A 85 28.30 15.56 3.86
C ASP A 85 29.06 15.11 2.59
N GLY A 86 28.38 15.10 1.44
CA GLY A 86 28.99 14.78 0.13
C GLY A 86 28.52 13.50 -0.57
N PHE A 87 27.32 12.99 -0.25
CA PHE A 87 26.60 12.00 -1.06
C PHE A 87 25.55 12.62 -1.99
N ASN A 88 25.21 13.89 -1.80
CA ASN A 88 24.17 14.60 -2.58
C ASN A 88 24.51 14.73 -4.07
N ASP A 89 25.80 14.67 -4.43
CA ASP A 89 26.29 14.76 -5.82
C ASP A 89 26.52 13.37 -6.44
N ILE A 90 26.28 12.29 -5.70
CA ILE A 90 26.46 10.92 -6.19
C ILE A 90 25.12 10.43 -6.74
N GLU A 91 25.14 10.04 -8.02
CA GLU A 91 24.01 9.37 -8.65
C GLU A 91 24.20 7.85 -8.51
N TYR A 92 23.11 7.15 -8.19
CA TYR A 92 23.12 5.70 -8.08
C TYR A 92 21.77 5.09 -8.44
N LEU A 93 21.80 3.78 -8.67
CA LEU A 93 20.66 2.92 -8.98
C LEU A 93 20.91 1.56 -8.32
N ILE A 94 19.91 1.04 -7.62
CA ILE A 94 19.93 -0.30 -7.04
C ILE A 94 18.91 -1.17 -7.75
N ASP A 95 19.36 -2.23 -8.40
CA ASP A 95 18.49 -3.24 -9.01
C ASP A 95 18.54 -4.53 -8.20
N VAL A 96 17.41 -4.91 -7.63
CA VAL A 96 17.20 -6.16 -6.90
C VAL A 96 16.52 -7.14 -7.82
N PHE A 97 17.26 -8.14 -8.31
CA PHE A 97 16.73 -9.19 -9.16
C PHE A 97 16.23 -10.35 -8.33
N VAL A 98 14.97 -10.73 -8.53
CA VAL A 98 14.29 -11.78 -7.77
C VAL A 98 13.77 -12.87 -8.72
N PRO A 99 13.72 -14.14 -8.28
CA PRO A 99 13.04 -15.18 -9.03
C PRO A 99 11.57 -14.82 -9.29
N SER A 100 11.00 -15.32 -10.39
CA SER A 100 9.59 -15.05 -10.73
C SER A 100 8.64 -15.41 -9.58
N GLN A 101 7.74 -14.48 -9.30
CA GLN A 101 6.64 -14.60 -8.34
C GLN A 101 7.09 -15.13 -6.98
N SER A 102 8.21 -14.60 -6.47
CA SER A 102 8.86 -15.15 -5.29
C SER A 102 8.66 -14.31 -4.04
N ILE A 103 8.43 -13.01 -4.16
CA ILE A 103 8.45 -12.07 -3.03
C ILE A 103 7.07 -11.95 -2.37
N GLN A 104 7.05 -12.13 -1.06
CA GLN A 104 5.85 -12.04 -0.21
C GLN A 104 5.81 -10.75 0.59
N SER A 105 6.96 -10.17 0.92
CA SER A 105 7.03 -8.97 1.75
C SER A 105 8.01 -7.97 1.20
N VAL A 106 7.61 -6.70 1.16
CA VAL A 106 8.49 -5.58 0.84
C VAL A 106 8.26 -4.48 1.87
N ALA A 107 9.31 -4.13 2.61
CA ALA A 107 9.32 -3.01 3.52
C ALA A 107 10.26 -1.93 2.97
N PHE A 108 9.77 -0.69 2.88
CA PHE A 108 10.53 0.45 2.45
C PHE A 108 10.62 1.50 3.56
N GLY A 109 11.83 1.87 3.91
CA GLY A 109 12.12 2.94 4.84
C GLY A 109 13.20 3.85 4.29
N GLY A 110 13.12 4.21 3.01
CA GLY A 110 13.98 5.20 2.38
C GLY A 110 13.26 6.54 2.16
N SER A 111 13.97 7.50 1.60
CA SER A 111 13.51 8.87 1.34
C SER A 111 13.19 9.17 -0.13
N GLY A 112 13.56 8.29 -1.04
CA GLY A 112 13.36 8.41 -2.49
C GLY A 112 12.34 7.39 -3.00
N SER A 113 12.57 6.78 -4.16
CA SER A 113 11.59 5.85 -4.72
C SER A 113 12.00 4.39 -4.65
N LEU A 114 11.01 3.53 -4.36
CA LEU A 114 11.07 2.10 -4.57
C LEU A 114 10.06 1.69 -5.64
N VAL A 115 10.51 0.96 -6.66
CA VAL A 115 9.62 0.42 -7.70
C VAL A 115 9.66 -1.11 -7.65
N VAL A 116 8.52 -1.75 -7.46
CA VAL A 116 8.35 -3.21 -7.58
C VAL A 116 7.70 -3.50 -8.92
N THR A 117 8.45 -4.16 -9.80
CA THR A 117 8.02 -4.41 -11.18
C THR A 117 7.24 -5.73 -11.32
N PRO A 118 6.51 -5.92 -12.45
CA PRO A 118 5.65 -7.09 -12.64
C PRO A 118 6.38 -8.43 -12.49
N ARG A 119 5.64 -9.44 -12.02
CA ARG A 119 6.14 -10.81 -11.78
C ARG A 119 7.20 -10.93 -10.68
N SER A 120 7.46 -9.88 -9.89
CA SER A 120 8.33 -9.98 -8.71
C SER A 120 7.59 -10.56 -7.50
N LEU A 121 6.33 -10.16 -7.32
CA LEU A 121 5.50 -10.57 -6.19
C LEU A 121 4.90 -11.96 -6.39
N VAL A 122 4.78 -12.71 -5.30
CA VAL A 122 4.06 -13.98 -5.30
C VAL A 122 2.65 -13.78 -5.83
N SER A 123 2.23 -14.66 -6.72
CA SER A 123 0.88 -14.70 -7.27
C SER A 123 0.56 -16.17 -7.51
N THR A 124 -0.57 -16.64 -6.99
CA THR A 124 -1.00 -18.03 -7.18
C THR A 124 -2.06 -18.09 -8.25
N VAL A 125 -1.67 -18.48 -9.46
CA VAL A 125 -2.59 -18.89 -10.53
C VAL A 125 -3.06 -20.35 -10.40
N ALA A 126 -2.66 -21.07 -9.35
CA ALA A 126 -2.89 -22.50 -9.23
C ALA A 126 -3.50 -22.91 -7.88
N GLU A 127 -4.64 -23.61 -7.94
CA GLU A 127 -5.30 -24.33 -6.83
C GLU A 127 -4.39 -25.34 -6.08
N SER A 128 -3.19 -25.61 -6.59
CA SER A 128 -2.23 -26.60 -6.04
C SER A 128 -1.11 -26.01 -5.17
N ALA A 129 -1.09 -24.70 -4.90
CA ALA A 129 -0.08 -24.12 -4.01
C ALA A 129 -0.30 -24.59 -2.55
N ILE A 130 0.68 -25.30 -1.99
CA ILE A 130 0.68 -25.78 -0.59
C ILE A 130 0.66 -24.61 0.40
N ILE A 131 1.19 -23.44 -0.01
CA ILE A 131 1.26 -22.23 0.79
C ILE A 131 0.41 -21.16 0.10
N PRO A 132 -0.61 -20.60 0.77
CA PRO A 132 -1.38 -19.49 0.21
C PRO A 132 -0.48 -18.28 -0.06
N ALA A 133 -0.60 -17.68 -1.25
CA ALA A 133 0.14 -16.47 -1.60
C ALA A 133 -0.36 -15.26 -0.82
N SER A 134 0.45 -14.77 0.10
CA SER A 134 0.17 -13.57 0.87
C SER A 134 1.22 -12.51 0.55
N VAL A 135 0.77 -11.30 0.22
CA VAL A 135 1.64 -10.14 -0.04
C VAL A 135 1.46 -9.09 1.04
N SER A 136 2.57 -8.55 1.54
CA SER A 136 2.62 -7.42 2.47
C SER A 136 3.58 -6.35 1.95
N ILE A 137 3.08 -5.14 1.73
CA ILE A 137 3.89 -3.97 1.35
C ILE A 137 3.75 -2.92 2.44
N SER A 138 4.88 -2.44 2.97
CA SER A 138 4.89 -1.38 3.98
C SER A 138 5.85 -0.27 3.63
N SER A 139 5.42 0.98 3.75
CA SER A 139 6.27 2.18 3.67
C SER A 139 6.28 2.88 5.02
N SER A 140 7.47 3.11 5.59
CA SER A 140 7.67 3.88 6.84
C SER A 140 8.55 5.11 6.67
N GLY A 141 9.20 5.25 5.51
CA GLY A 141 10.09 6.36 5.21
C GLY A 141 9.35 7.58 4.65
N SER A 142 10.13 8.54 4.15
CA SER A 142 9.57 9.72 3.48
C SER A 142 9.40 9.54 1.97
N GLY A 143 9.91 8.44 1.43
CA GLY A 143 9.88 8.14 0.01
C GLY A 143 8.67 7.33 -0.46
N ASP A 144 8.51 7.27 -1.77
CA ASP A 144 7.35 6.72 -2.46
C ASP A 144 7.58 5.27 -2.91
N VAL A 145 6.54 4.44 -2.80
CA VAL A 145 6.56 3.03 -3.20
C VAL A 145 5.57 2.83 -4.35
N TYR A 146 6.07 2.36 -5.48
CA TYR A 146 5.29 2.04 -6.67
C TYR A 146 5.30 0.53 -6.88
N VAL A 147 4.14 -0.11 -6.78
CA VAL A 147 3.97 -1.55 -7.03
C VAL A 147 3.23 -1.75 -8.34
N GLN A 148 3.82 -2.50 -9.26
CA GLN A 148 3.26 -2.76 -10.57
C GLN A 148 3.14 -4.25 -10.85
N ASP A 149 2.01 -4.67 -11.39
CA ASP A 149 1.84 -5.97 -12.02
C ASP A 149 0.71 -5.89 -13.07
N THR A 150 0.57 -6.94 -13.85
CA THR A 150 -0.53 -7.13 -14.80
C THR A 150 -1.76 -7.71 -14.12
N ALA A 151 -1.57 -8.71 -13.26
CA ALA A 151 -2.60 -9.36 -12.48
C ALA A 151 -1.99 -10.08 -11.27
N VAL A 152 -2.67 -10.04 -10.13
CA VAL A 152 -2.31 -10.86 -8.97
C VAL A 152 -3.51 -11.63 -8.44
N GLU A 153 -3.26 -12.88 -8.08
CA GLU A 153 -4.18 -13.76 -7.37
C GLU A 153 -3.56 -14.13 -6.04
N LEU A 154 -4.16 -13.66 -4.95
CA LEU A 154 -3.62 -13.74 -3.60
C LEU A 154 -4.63 -14.39 -2.66
N HIS A 155 -4.12 -14.97 -1.59
CA HIS A 155 -4.92 -15.30 -0.43
C HIS A 155 -5.20 -14.04 0.39
N SER A 156 -4.19 -13.24 0.69
CA SER A 156 -4.30 -12.00 1.46
C SER A 156 -3.35 -10.91 0.94
N LEU A 157 -3.78 -9.66 1.01
CA LEU A 157 -2.99 -8.49 0.65
C LEU A 157 -3.00 -7.49 1.80
N ALA A 158 -1.82 -7.04 2.22
CA ALA A 158 -1.66 -5.99 3.22
C ALA A 158 -0.84 -4.83 2.64
N LEU A 159 -1.37 -3.62 2.71
CA LEU A 159 -0.71 -2.37 2.32
C LEU A 159 -0.69 -1.44 3.53
N SER A 160 0.48 -0.93 3.91
CA SER A 160 0.62 -0.09 5.11
C SER A 160 1.54 1.10 4.86
N ALA A 161 0.99 2.31 4.89
CA ALA A 161 1.76 3.55 4.94
C ALA A 161 1.83 4.07 6.38
N MET A 162 3.04 4.30 6.89
CA MET A 162 3.31 4.82 8.23
C MET A 162 4.15 6.10 8.21
N GLY A 163 4.83 6.35 7.08
CA GLY A 163 5.69 7.52 6.88
C GLY A 163 4.99 8.68 6.18
N SER A 164 5.76 9.49 5.48
CA SER A 164 5.24 10.67 4.76
C SER A 164 5.16 10.50 3.25
N GLY A 165 5.74 9.44 2.68
CA GLY A 165 5.65 9.13 1.26
C GLY A 165 4.40 8.33 0.89
N GLU A 166 4.15 8.24 -0.41
CA GLU A 166 2.97 7.57 -0.99
C GLU A 166 3.21 6.08 -1.24
N LEU A 167 2.19 5.26 -1.01
CA LEU A 167 2.17 3.87 -1.46
C LEU A 167 1.18 3.72 -2.61
N GLN A 168 1.67 3.59 -3.83
CA GLN A 168 0.88 3.36 -5.03
C GLN A 168 0.89 1.87 -5.42
N TRP A 169 -0.25 1.20 -5.29
CA TRP A 169 -0.51 -0.11 -5.85
C TRP A 169 -1.18 0.02 -7.22
N ASP A 170 -0.51 -0.39 -8.28
CA ASP A 170 -0.98 -0.32 -9.67
C ASP A 170 -1.02 -1.71 -10.29
N VAL A 171 -2.12 -2.41 -10.06
CA VAL A 171 -2.34 -3.77 -10.60
C VAL A 171 -3.75 -3.87 -11.15
N PRO A 172 -3.94 -3.87 -12.49
CA PRO A 172 -5.25 -3.83 -13.15
C PRO A 172 -6.24 -4.89 -12.64
N VAL A 173 -5.76 -6.10 -12.37
CA VAL A 173 -6.56 -7.22 -11.86
C VAL A 173 -6.00 -7.65 -10.50
N THR A 174 -6.70 -7.32 -9.41
CA THR A 174 -6.31 -7.72 -8.05
C THR A 174 -7.39 -8.61 -7.45
N HIS A 175 -7.14 -9.91 -7.36
CA HIS A 175 -8.08 -10.88 -6.80
C HIS A 175 -7.51 -11.46 -5.50
N VAL A 176 -8.26 -11.33 -4.40
CA VAL A 176 -7.81 -11.68 -3.07
C VAL A 176 -8.86 -12.54 -2.36
N ALA A 177 -8.53 -13.80 -2.11
CA ALA A 177 -9.50 -14.79 -1.62
C ALA A 177 -10.08 -14.45 -0.24
N THR A 178 -9.26 -13.92 0.68
CA THR A 178 -9.67 -13.69 2.08
C THR A 178 -9.79 -12.22 2.44
N SER A 179 -8.69 -11.49 2.49
CA SER A 179 -8.68 -10.11 2.99
C SER A 179 -7.69 -9.22 2.26
N VAL A 180 -8.18 -8.07 1.83
CA VAL A 180 -7.37 -6.88 1.50
C VAL A 180 -7.38 -5.97 2.72
N ASP A 181 -6.21 -5.55 3.17
CA ASP A 181 -6.04 -4.75 4.37
C ASP A 181 -5.15 -3.54 4.07
N VAL A 182 -5.77 -2.36 4.00
CA VAL A 182 -5.11 -1.11 3.66
C VAL A 182 -5.08 -0.20 4.88
N ARG A 183 -3.89 0.24 5.26
CA ARG A 183 -3.68 1.09 6.43
C ARG A 183 -2.86 2.32 6.10
N ASN A 184 -3.28 3.44 6.66
CA ASN A 184 -2.46 4.63 6.77
C ASN A 184 -2.43 5.07 8.24
N SER A 185 -1.25 5.32 8.78
CA SER A 185 -1.05 6.01 10.06
C SER A 185 -0.08 7.17 9.98
N GLY A 186 0.42 7.46 8.78
CA GLY A 186 1.38 8.52 8.51
C GLY A 186 0.72 9.78 7.93
N SER A 187 1.54 10.63 7.31
CA SER A 187 1.07 11.81 6.60
C SER A 187 1.01 11.64 5.09
N GLY A 188 1.67 10.61 4.55
CA GLY A 188 1.46 10.17 3.16
C GLY A 188 0.17 9.36 3.03
N GLY A 189 -0.12 8.88 1.82
CA GLY A 189 -1.33 8.13 1.49
C GLY A 189 -1.10 6.73 0.95
N VAL A 190 -2.21 6.06 0.67
CA VAL A 190 -2.22 4.78 -0.05
C VAL A 190 -3.20 4.86 -1.20
N SER A 191 -2.70 4.70 -2.42
CA SER A 191 -3.50 4.70 -3.64
C SER A 191 -3.49 3.31 -4.27
N MET A 192 -4.65 2.65 -4.30
CA MET A 192 -4.83 1.31 -4.86
C MET A 192 -5.63 1.40 -6.16
N PHE A 193 -4.96 1.20 -7.29
CA PHE A 193 -5.51 1.19 -8.63
C PHE A 193 -5.64 -0.23 -9.17
N SER A 194 -6.87 -0.69 -9.33
CA SER A 194 -7.24 -1.92 -10.03
C SER A 194 -8.12 -1.61 -11.22
N SER A 195 -7.54 -1.01 -12.24
CA SER A 195 -8.25 -0.43 -13.40
C SER A 195 -9.24 -1.36 -14.12
N SER A 196 -9.16 -2.69 -13.92
CA SER A 196 -10.10 -3.67 -14.47
C SER A 196 -11.01 -4.29 -13.41
N SER A 197 -10.45 -4.87 -12.34
CA SER A 197 -11.25 -5.54 -11.31
C SER A 197 -10.51 -5.70 -9.98
N LEU A 198 -11.25 -5.48 -8.89
CA LEU A 198 -10.88 -5.79 -7.52
C LEU A 198 -11.89 -6.79 -6.95
N LEU A 199 -11.43 -8.01 -6.67
CA LEU A 199 -12.21 -9.04 -5.99
C LEU A 199 -11.61 -9.29 -4.61
N ALA A 200 -12.43 -9.25 -3.57
CA ALA A 200 -11.99 -9.55 -2.21
C ALA A 200 -13.03 -10.35 -1.43
N GLY A 201 -12.59 -11.22 -0.52
CA GLY A 201 -13.45 -11.75 0.54
C GLY A 201 -13.92 -10.62 1.46
N THR A 202 -12.95 -9.96 2.09
CA THR A 202 -13.12 -8.82 2.99
C THR A 202 -12.20 -7.69 2.57
N LEU A 203 -12.68 -6.45 2.63
CA LEU A 203 -11.88 -5.25 2.40
C LEU A 203 -11.85 -4.41 3.68
N VAL A 204 -10.67 -4.31 4.29
CA VAL A 204 -10.44 -3.54 5.52
C VAL A 204 -9.62 -2.31 5.16
N VAL A 205 -10.14 -1.12 5.46
CA VAL A 205 -9.43 0.14 5.24
C VAL A 205 -9.42 0.94 6.54
N LYS A 206 -8.22 1.34 6.99
CA LYS A 206 -8.06 2.07 8.25
C LYS A 206 -7.15 3.27 8.05
N ASN A 207 -7.73 4.46 8.16
CA ASN A 207 -6.99 5.70 8.14
C ASN A 207 -6.91 6.30 9.56
N TYR A 208 -5.74 6.18 10.17
CA TYR A 208 -5.36 6.81 11.44
C TYR A 208 -4.52 8.07 11.23
N GLY A 209 -4.07 8.31 10.00
CA GLY A 209 -3.15 9.36 9.62
C GLY A 209 -3.84 10.61 9.09
N SER A 210 -3.05 11.47 8.46
CA SER A 210 -3.55 12.69 7.80
C SER A 210 -3.54 12.63 6.29
N GLY A 211 -2.88 11.64 5.68
CA GLY A 211 -2.95 11.41 4.24
C GLY A 211 -4.09 10.47 3.87
N ASP A 212 -4.42 10.42 2.59
CA ASP A 212 -5.67 9.80 2.12
C ASP A 212 -5.47 8.34 1.74
N ILE A 213 -6.56 7.56 1.81
CA ILE A 213 -6.58 6.21 1.24
C ILE A 213 -7.61 6.18 0.12
N VAL A 214 -7.16 5.75 -1.05
CA VAL A 214 -7.98 5.71 -2.25
C VAL A 214 -7.95 4.31 -2.84
N VAL A 215 -9.13 3.74 -3.08
CA VAL A 215 -9.29 2.42 -3.71
C VAL A 215 -10.14 2.60 -4.96
N THR A 216 -9.50 2.49 -6.13
CA THR A 216 -10.14 2.71 -7.44
C THR A 216 -10.12 1.44 -8.26
N SER A 217 -11.26 1.10 -8.86
CA SER A 217 -11.37 -0.02 -9.79
C SER A 217 -12.49 0.19 -10.81
N ALA A 218 -12.43 -0.45 -11.97
CA ALA A 218 -13.61 -0.49 -12.84
C ALA A 218 -14.73 -1.35 -12.24
N ASN A 219 -14.38 -2.43 -11.53
CA ASN A 219 -15.35 -3.26 -10.83
C ASN A 219 -14.83 -3.65 -9.45
N VAL A 220 -15.62 -3.40 -8.42
CA VAL A 220 -15.31 -3.79 -7.03
C VAL A 220 -16.35 -4.81 -6.58
N THR A 221 -15.91 -6.01 -6.20
CA THR A 221 -16.80 -7.02 -5.60
C THR A 221 -16.18 -7.52 -4.30
N VAL A 222 -16.87 -7.25 -3.19
CA VAL A 222 -16.47 -7.72 -1.86
C VAL A 222 -17.53 -8.68 -1.32
N SER A 223 -17.21 -9.97 -1.27
CA SER A 223 -18.21 -11.01 -1.04
C SER A 223 -18.73 -11.10 0.40
N LEU A 224 -17.95 -10.66 1.39
CA LEU A 224 -18.30 -10.78 2.81
C LEU A 224 -18.54 -9.42 3.46
N ASN A 225 -17.47 -8.65 3.71
CA ASN A 225 -17.55 -7.41 4.49
C ASN A 225 -16.58 -6.36 3.96
N VAL A 226 -17.03 -5.11 3.93
CA VAL A 226 -16.19 -3.91 3.88
C VAL A 226 -16.18 -3.31 5.28
N ALA A 227 -14.99 -3.08 5.83
CA ALA A 227 -14.81 -2.45 7.13
C ALA A 227 -13.90 -1.24 6.99
N THR A 228 -14.44 -0.06 7.29
CA THR A 228 -13.72 1.21 7.12
C THR A 228 -13.65 1.94 8.45
N THR A 229 -12.46 2.36 8.85
CA THR A 229 -12.24 3.20 10.03
C THR A 229 -11.48 4.45 9.63
N ILE A 230 -12.04 5.61 9.96
CA ILE A 230 -11.37 6.90 9.84
C ILE A 230 -11.28 7.49 11.24
N ALA A 231 -10.09 7.48 11.81
CA ALA A 231 -9.82 8.06 13.12
C ALA A 231 -8.85 9.25 13.04
N GLY A 232 -8.18 9.42 11.89
CA GLY A 232 -7.34 10.57 11.60
C GLY A 232 -8.10 11.71 10.90
N SER A 233 -7.36 12.52 10.16
CA SER A 233 -7.89 13.66 9.39
C SER A 233 -7.87 13.45 7.89
N GLY A 234 -7.21 12.39 7.40
CA GLY A 234 -7.23 12.04 5.99
C GLY A 234 -8.51 11.31 5.61
N ASP A 235 -8.84 11.39 4.33
CA ASP A 235 -10.07 10.87 3.77
C ASP A 235 -9.91 9.40 3.35
N VAL A 236 -11.05 8.73 3.17
CA VAL A 236 -11.09 7.40 2.53
C VAL A 236 -12.09 7.43 1.40
N SER A 237 -11.59 7.14 0.20
CA SER A 237 -12.39 7.16 -1.03
C SER A 237 -12.36 5.81 -1.74
N TYR A 238 -13.55 5.28 -2.03
CA TYR A 238 -13.75 4.16 -2.93
C TYR A 238 -14.32 4.68 -4.23
N ASP A 239 -13.69 4.32 -5.34
CA ASP A 239 -14.18 4.64 -6.66
C ASP A 239 -14.35 3.38 -7.50
N SER A 240 -15.57 3.19 -7.97
CA SER A 240 -15.95 2.07 -8.83
C SER A 240 -16.63 2.67 -10.06
N THR A 241 -15.94 2.70 -11.19
CA THR A 241 -16.49 3.32 -12.41
C THR A 241 -17.55 2.45 -13.10
N GLY A 242 -17.58 1.16 -12.77
CA GLY A 242 -18.53 0.16 -13.27
C GLY A 242 -19.35 -0.42 -12.12
N LEU A 243 -19.27 -1.74 -11.91
CA LEU A 243 -20.06 -2.41 -10.87
C LEU A 243 -19.33 -2.40 -9.52
N GLY A 244 -19.95 -1.77 -8.51
CA GLY A 244 -19.51 -1.85 -7.12
C GLY A 244 -20.54 -2.61 -6.27
N TYR A 245 -20.14 -3.74 -5.67
CA TYR A 245 -21.00 -4.55 -4.82
C TYR A 245 -20.31 -4.98 -3.53
N CYS A 246 -21.03 -4.91 -2.41
CA CYS A 246 -20.65 -5.59 -1.18
C CYS A 246 -21.84 -6.20 -0.44
N ARG A 247 -21.60 -7.19 0.42
CA ARG A 247 -22.66 -7.74 1.26
C ARG A 247 -22.89 -6.90 2.52
N HIS A 248 -21.84 -6.65 3.29
CA HIS A 248 -21.95 -5.84 4.51
C HIS A 248 -20.93 -4.72 4.51
N LEU A 249 -21.34 -3.54 4.92
CA LEU A 249 -20.48 -2.40 5.20
C LEU A 249 -20.57 -2.01 6.67
N ASP A 250 -19.42 -1.97 7.34
CA ASP A 250 -19.24 -1.40 8.68
C ASP A 250 -18.30 -0.18 8.60
N MET A 251 -18.87 1.01 8.77
CA MET A 251 -18.14 2.28 8.71
C MET A 251 -18.06 2.90 10.11
N ASN A 252 -16.85 3.25 10.52
CA ASN A 252 -16.54 3.92 11.78
C ASN A 252 -15.79 5.24 11.53
N GLY A 253 -16.51 6.36 11.56
CA GLY A 253 -15.98 7.72 11.45
C GLY A 253 -15.78 8.34 12.83
N LEU A 254 -14.56 8.24 13.34
CA LEU A 254 -14.14 8.76 14.64
C LEU A 254 -13.38 10.08 14.53
N GLY A 255 -12.77 10.34 13.37
CA GLY A 255 -11.93 11.50 13.10
C GLY A 255 -12.63 12.62 12.33
N SER A 256 -11.84 13.41 11.62
CA SER A 256 -12.32 14.57 10.86
C SER A 256 -12.29 14.38 9.35
N GLY A 257 -11.68 13.30 8.86
CA GLY A 257 -11.69 12.97 7.43
C GLY A 257 -13.03 12.39 6.98
N ASP A 258 -13.32 12.60 5.70
CA ASP A 258 -14.54 12.20 5.02
C ASP A 258 -14.43 10.76 4.48
N ALA A 259 -15.58 10.09 4.38
CA ALA A 259 -15.70 8.74 3.85
C ALA A 259 -16.54 8.74 2.57
N HIS A 260 -15.92 8.59 1.41
CA HIS A 260 -16.59 8.50 0.12
C HIS A 260 -16.72 7.04 -0.33
N MET A 261 -17.85 6.40 0.00
CA MET A 261 -18.05 4.96 -0.20
C MET A 261 -19.27 4.64 -1.08
N SER A 262 -19.92 5.66 -1.64
CA SER A 262 -21.17 5.53 -2.39
C SER A 262 -21.05 4.80 -3.72
N SER A 263 -19.84 4.63 -4.25
CA SER A 263 -19.57 3.90 -5.49
C SER A 263 -19.75 2.38 -5.34
N ILE A 264 -19.78 1.88 -4.11
CA ILE A 264 -19.99 0.46 -3.79
C ILE A 264 -21.39 0.31 -3.18
N ALA A 265 -22.28 -0.39 -3.87
CA ALA A 265 -23.62 -0.66 -3.37
C ALA A 265 -23.61 -1.88 -2.45
N CYS A 266 -23.88 -1.66 -1.17
CA CYS A 266 -23.89 -2.72 -0.16
C CYS A 266 -25.30 -3.22 0.16
N GLU A 267 -25.46 -4.49 0.55
CA GLU A 267 -26.76 -5.01 0.98
C GLU A 267 -27.19 -4.43 2.33
N SER A 268 -26.30 -4.53 3.31
CA SER A 268 -26.50 -4.00 4.66
C SER A 268 -25.37 -3.06 5.04
N THR A 269 -25.71 -1.87 5.50
CA THR A 269 -24.74 -0.83 5.87
C THR A 269 -24.96 -0.38 7.32
N LYS A 270 -23.89 -0.35 8.10
CA LYS A 270 -23.83 0.24 9.43
C LYS A 270 -22.86 1.40 9.41
N VAL A 271 -23.33 2.56 9.85
CA VAL A 271 -22.50 3.77 9.97
C VAL A 271 -22.51 4.19 11.43
N TYR A 272 -21.33 4.22 12.03
CA TYR A 272 -21.08 4.89 13.30
C TYR A 272 -20.23 6.13 13.02
N SER A 273 -20.79 7.31 13.27
CA SER A 273 -20.07 8.57 13.09
C SER A 273 -20.11 9.39 14.38
N ALA A 274 -18.97 9.47 15.05
CA ALA A 274 -18.74 10.27 16.25
C ALA A 274 -17.91 11.53 15.97
N GLY A 275 -17.26 11.59 14.80
CA GLY A 275 -16.40 12.68 14.38
C GLY A 275 -17.11 13.84 13.66
N SER A 276 -16.32 14.60 12.90
CA SER A 276 -16.80 15.75 12.13
C SER A 276 -16.86 15.53 10.62
N GLY A 277 -16.19 14.49 10.11
CA GLY A 277 -16.14 14.18 8.68
C GLY A 277 -17.43 13.53 8.17
N ASP A 278 -17.83 13.92 6.98
CA ASP A 278 -19.05 13.48 6.31
C ASP A 278 -18.89 12.07 5.73
N VAL A 279 -20.01 11.36 5.62
CA VAL A 279 -20.03 9.94 5.23
C VAL A 279 -21.00 9.74 4.08
N TYR A 280 -20.51 9.26 2.95
CA TYR A 280 -21.29 9.02 1.74
C TYR A 280 -21.36 7.51 1.48
N VAL A 281 -22.56 6.94 1.52
CA VAL A 281 -22.77 5.47 1.37
C VAL A 281 -23.94 5.15 0.45
N THR A 282 -23.90 3.94 -0.12
CA THR A 282 -25.02 3.35 -0.87
C THR A 282 -25.38 2.02 -0.24
N SER A 283 -26.64 1.87 0.19
CA SER A 283 -27.17 0.61 0.70
C SER A 283 -28.46 0.24 -0.03
N THR A 284 -28.68 -1.06 -0.24
CA THR A 284 -29.79 -1.57 -1.05
C THR A 284 -30.93 -2.17 -0.22
N HIS A 285 -30.65 -2.70 0.96
CA HIS A 285 -31.65 -3.34 1.82
C HIS A 285 -31.73 -2.70 3.21
N ASP A 286 -30.67 -2.79 3.99
CA ASP A 286 -30.64 -2.32 5.38
C ASP A 286 -29.65 -1.18 5.58
N LEU A 287 -30.05 -0.17 6.34
CA LEU A 287 -29.15 0.91 6.74
C LEU A 287 -29.40 1.25 8.21
N LYS A 288 -28.34 1.23 9.01
CA LYS A 288 -28.38 1.70 10.40
C LYS A 288 -27.33 2.78 10.62
N VAL A 289 -27.79 3.99 10.89
CA VAL A 289 -26.93 5.13 11.18
C VAL A 289 -26.98 5.50 12.65
N ASN A 290 -25.83 5.50 13.30
CA ASN A 290 -25.63 6.05 14.63
C ASN A 290 -24.67 7.23 14.56
N ARG A 291 -25.23 8.45 14.58
CA ARG A 291 -24.50 9.70 14.56
C ARG A 291 -24.49 10.31 15.96
N MET A 292 -23.30 10.49 16.51
CA MET A 292 -23.06 11.20 17.78
C MET A 292 -22.33 12.54 17.57
N GLY A 293 -21.59 12.69 16.47
CA GLY A 293 -20.82 13.90 16.15
C GLY A 293 -21.53 14.91 15.24
N SER A 294 -20.77 15.85 14.69
CA SER A 294 -21.26 16.89 13.79
C SER A 294 -21.36 16.45 12.33
N ALA A 295 -20.72 15.35 11.96
CA ALA A 295 -20.78 14.73 10.63
C ALA A 295 -22.19 14.56 10.06
N THR A 296 -22.35 14.70 8.76
CA THR A 296 -23.57 14.35 8.04
C THR A 296 -23.38 13.01 7.33
N VAL A 297 -24.39 12.15 7.42
CA VAL A 297 -24.40 10.86 6.70
C VAL A 297 -25.31 11.00 5.51
N TYR A 298 -24.71 10.98 4.32
CA TYR A 298 -25.34 11.07 3.03
C TYR A 298 -25.56 9.67 2.45
N VAL A 299 -26.79 9.40 2.03
CA VAL A 299 -27.22 8.13 1.47
C VAL A 299 -27.71 8.37 0.06
N THR A 300 -27.14 7.63 -0.89
CA THR A 300 -27.57 7.67 -2.29
C THR A 300 -29.04 7.27 -2.43
N ARG A 301 -29.81 8.02 -3.23
CA ARG A 301 -31.21 7.69 -3.53
C ARG A 301 -31.34 6.40 -4.36
N PRO A 302 -32.44 5.63 -4.19
CA PRO A 302 -33.51 5.81 -3.20
C PRO A 302 -33.09 5.36 -1.79
N ALA A 303 -33.84 5.76 -0.77
CA ALA A 303 -33.61 5.25 0.58
C ALA A 303 -33.80 3.71 0.63
N PRO A 304 -32.93 2.96 1.32
CA PRO A 304 -33.11 1.53 1.48
C PRO A 304 -34.34 1.21 2.34
N PRO A 305 -35.07 0.11 2.08
CA PRO A 305 -36.30 -0.22 2.81
C PRO A 305 -36.13 -0.33 4.34
N GLY A 306 -35.00 -0.87 4.80
CA GLY A 306 -34.65 -1.04 6.21
C GLY A 306 -33.87 0.13 6.81
N ALA A 307 -33.99 1.34 6.26
CA ALA A 307 -33.24 2.50 6.75
C ALA A 307 -33.71 2.97 8.13
N SER A 308 -32.75 3.24 9.02
CA SER A 308 -32.97 3.79 10.36
C SER A 308 -31.81 4.70 10.79
N GLY A 309 -32.11 5.68 11.64
CA GLY A 309 -31.13 6.67 12.13
C GLY A 309 -31.25 8.04 11.44
N LYS A 310 -30.27 8.92 11.69
CA LYS A 310 -30.22 10.28 11.12
C LYS A 310 -29.32 10.30 9.88
N PHE A 311 -29.90 10.54 8.71
CA PHE A 311 -29.18 10.64 7.43
C PHE A 311 -29.91 11.58 6.45
N GLU A 312 -29.22 11.99 5.40
CA GLU A 312 -29.75 12.81 4.30
C GLU A 312 -29.69 12.04 2.98
N LEU A 313 -30.70 12.24 2.13
CA LEU A 313 -30.75 11.61 0.81
C LEU A 313 -30.14 12.53 -0.25
N THR A 314 -29.10 12.05 -0.89
CA THR A 314 -28.40 12.76 -1.95
C THR A 314 -28.50 12.01 -3.29
N GLY A 315 -28.23 12.71 -4.40
CA GLY A 315 -27.93 12.04 -5.67
C GLY A 315 -26.61 11.30 -5.56
N HIS A 316 -26.11 10.70 -6.65
CA HIS A 316 -24.75 10.15 -6.63
C HIS A 316 -23.75 11.29 -6.36
N PRO A 317 -23.07 11.32 -5.21
CA PRO A 317 -22.08 12.35 -4.94
C PRO A 317 -20.88 12.09 -5.85
N SER A 318 -20.41 13.11 -6.55
CA SER A 318 -19.16 13.03 -7.30
C SER A 318 -18.00 13.12 -6.31
N ILE A 319 -17.07 12.17 -6.40
CA ILE A 319 -15.77 12.29 -5.75
C ILE A 319 -14.94 13.19 -6.67
N ASN A 320 -14.75 14.45 -6.28
CA ASN A 320 -14.12 15.43 -7.17
C ASN A 320 -12.59 15.33 -7.19
N ASP A 321 -11.98 14.74 -6.16
CA ASP A 321 -10.54 14.71 -5.95
C ASP A 321 -10.03 13.28 -5.72
N ILE A 322 -10.21 12.41 -6.72
CA ILE A 322 -9.46 11.14 -6.75
C ILE A 322 -8.06 11.46 -7.28
N PRO A 323 -7.00 11.25 -6.51
CA PRO A 323 -5.64 11.46 -6.98
C PRO A 323 -5.39 10.65 -8.25
N SER A 324 -4.87 11.32 -9.27
CA SER A 324 -4.46 10.64 -10.49
C SER A 324 -3.28 9.73 -10.19
N LYS A 325 -3.27 8.54 -10.79
CA LYS A 325 -2.12 7.66 -10.80
C LYS A 325 -0.84 8.43 -11.15
N GLU A 326 0.13 8.37 -10.27
CA GLU A 326 1.43 8.98 -10.46
C GLU A 326 2.27 8.21 -11.47
N ALA A 327 3.12 8.94 -12.20
CA ALA A 327 4.07 8.35 -13.12
C ALA A 327 5.16 7.62 -12.34
N VAL A 328 5.41 6.36 -12.70
CA VAL A 328 6.49 5.59 -12.10
C VAL A 328 7.83 6.25 -12.44
N PRO A 329 8.74 6.40 -11.46
CA PRO A 329 10.07 6.95 -11.68
C PRO A 329 10.80 6.23 -12.82
N PRO A 330 11.56 6.97 -13.66
CA PRO A 330 12.33 6.36 -14.72
C PRO A 330 13.42 5.45 -14.14
N HIS A 331 13.68 4.33 -14.82
CA HIS A 331 14.77 3.41 -14.50
C HIS A 331 16.12 4.00 -14.94
N GLU A 332 16.61 4.97 -14.17
CA GLU A 332 17.91 5.61 -14.37
C GLU A 332 18.57 5.95 -13.03
N MET A 333 19.87 6.20 -13.04
CA MET A 333 20.55 6.68 -11.83
C MET A 333 19.99 8.04 -11.41
N GLY A 334 19.83 8.20 -10.10
CA GLY A 334 19.38 9.45 -9.50
C GLY A 334 20.22 9.83 -8.29
N SER A 335 20.21 11.12 -7.94
CA SER A 335 20.71 11.60 -6.65
C SER A 335 19.64 11.35 -5.57
N GLY A 336 20.03 10.87 -4.38
CA GLY A 336 19.08 10.56 -3.31
C GLY A 336 19.78 10.29 -1.98
N GLY A 337 19.00 10.24 -0.91
CA GLY A 337 19.49 9.89 0.43
C GLY A 337 19.76 8.39 0.53
N LEU A 338 20.61 8.01 1.48
CA LEU A 338 20.61 6.64 2.00
C LEU A 338 20.20 6.73 3.46
N GLU A 339 19.18 5.98 3.86
CA GLU A 339 18.80 5.94 5.27
C GLU A 339 19.66 4.93 6.03
N TYR A 340 20.10 5.35 7.22
CA TYR A 340 20.83 4.49 8.14
C TYR A 340 19.82 3.65 8.92
N GLY A 341 19.86 2.33 8.75
CA GLY A 341 18.98 1.43 9.49
C GLY A 341 19.41 1.34 10.95
N PHE A 342 18.56 1.78 11.88
CA PHE A 342 18.56 1.18 13.21
C PHE A 342 17.95 -0.21 13.04
N ASP A 343 18.81 -1.23 12.94
CA ASP A 343 18.38 -2.61 13.10
C ASP A 343 17.77 -2.72 14.51
N HIS A 344 16.45 -2.61 14.60
CA HIS A 344 15.73 -3.12 15.75
C HIS A 344 15.83 -4.64 15.67
N GLY A 345 17.02 -5.14 16.04
CA GLY A 345 17.31 -6.53 16.32
C GLY A 345 16.35 -7.01 17.39
N GLY A 346 15.22 -7.54 16.92
CA GLY A 346 14.09 -7.92 17.73
C GLY A 346 12.98 -8.43 16.84
N GLY A 347 13.15 -9.65 16.31
CA GLY A 347 12.01 -10.43 15.87
C GLY A 347 10.98 -10.46 17.02
N GLY A 348 9.78 -9.93 16.79
CA GLY A 348 8.74 -9.88 17.82
C GLY A 348 8.05 -8.54 18.04
N ILE A 349 7.85 -7.73 17.00
CA ILE A 349 6.64 -6.90 16.91
C ILE A 349 5.86 -7.48 15.72
N GLY A 350 5.21 -8.64 15.85
CA GLY A 350 3.91 -8.65 16.50
C GLY A 350 3.03 -7.64 15.77
N ILE A 351 2.51 -7.95 14.59
CA ILE A 351 1.18 -8.60 14.48
C ILE A 351 0.65 -9.05 15.86
N LEU A 352 0.34 -8.08 16.72
CA LEU A 352 -0.58 -8.17 17.84
C LEU A 352 -1.60 -7.08 17.53
N GLY A 353 -2.83 -7.38 17.09
CA GLY A 353 -3.60 -8.47 17.67
C GLY A 353 -3.87 -8.19 19.15
N LEU A 354 -4.17 -6.95 19.51
CA LEU A 354 -4.81 -6.57 20.76
C LEU A 354 -5.87 -5.51 20.38
N VAL A 355 -7.10 -5.87 19.98
CA VAL A 355 -8.16 -6.39 20.85
C VAL A 355 -7.81 -6.25 22.34
N VAL A 356 -7.79 -5.01 22.83
CA VAL A 356 -8.46 -4.73 24.10
C VAL A 356 -9.77 -4.04 23.75
N VAL A 357 -10.81 -4.87 23.69
CA VAL A 357 -12.11 -4.49 24.22
C VAL A 357 -11.86 -4.08 25.68
N LEU A 358 -11.87 -2.78 25.97
CA LEU A 358 -12.26 -2.32 27.29
C LEU A 358 -13.59 -1.59 27.16
N LEU A 359 -14.64 -2.38 27.31
CA LEU A 359 -15.85 -1.95 27.99
C LEU A 359 -15.47 -1.29 29.33
N LEU A 360 -15.42 0.04 29.34
CA LEU A 360 -15.83 0.84 30.49
C LEU A 360 -17.04 1.64 30.00
N VAL A 361 -18.25 1.11 30.17
CA VAL A 361 -19.08 1.48 31.32
C VAL A 361 -19.05 3.00 31.52
N LEU A 362 -19.74 3.73 30.63
CA LEU A 362 -20.51 4.89 31.07
C LEU A 362 -21.79 4.34 31.71
N ARG A 363 -21.66 3.91 32.98
CA ARG A 363 -22.77 4.00 33.93
C ARG A 363 -22.74 5.42 34.50
N THR A 364 -23.61 6.26 33.97
CA THR A 364 -24.31 7.39 34.61
C THR A 364 -25.29 7.85 33.51
N SER A 365 -26.59 7.59 33.52
CA SER A 365 -27.57 7.36 34.57
C SER A 365 -28.75 6.61 33.96
#